data_AF-A0A150P6K0-F1
#
_entry.id   AF-A0A150P6K0-F1
#
_cell.length_a   1.000
_cell.length_b   1.000
_cell.length_c   1.000
_cell.angle_alpha   90.00
_cell.angle_beta   90.00
_cell.angle_gamma   90.00
#
_symmetry.space_group_name_H-M   'P 1'
#
loop_
_entity.id
_entity.type
_entity.pdbx_description
1 polymer ?
#
loop_
_entity_poly.entity_id
_entity_poly.type
_entity_poly.pdbx_seq_one_letter_code
_entity_poly.pdbx_strand_id
1 'polypeptide(L)'
;MKNASIARSRRRSRERGAAVFIVVLVITMLTAIGLFAAHAATLSTIASGHARRMTQTHYLAEYAMQLALAEIEQRGGLNGGLATGENCLGAPDTCWTINSRELQQSAAEDLLELDAPGVPGSLGRKDVRWTFEVEMTDRIQPALGNHEGTSSTDQAQVDVEYCTVAMNGRLVAWPDPGNPVGEDEVVATAGSQEALSLVAHVLCR
;
A
#
# COMPACT_ATOMS: atom_id res chain seq x y z
N MET A 1 34.34 76.77 16.35
CA MET A 1 33.36 76.10 15.46
C MET A 1 33.67 74.63 15.10
N LYS A 2 34.70 73.96 15.67
CA LYS A 2 35.03 72.55 15.33
C LYS A 2 34.09 71.50 15.97
N ASN A 3 33.50 71.79 17.14
CA ASN A 3 32.73 70.80 17.91
C ASN A 3 31.34 70.47 17.31
N ALA A 4 30.72 71.37 16.55
CA ALA A 4 29.41 71.13 15.93
C ALA A 4 29.46 70.18 14.72
N SER A 5 30.60 70.13 14.02
CA SER A 5 30.81 69.25 12.86
C SER A 5 30.92 67.76 13.26
N ILE A 6 31.59 67.49 14.39
CA ILE A 6 31.75 66.15 14.97
C ILE A 6 30.41 65.63 15.48
N ALA A 7 29.60 66.47 16.11
CA ALA A 7 28.26 66.10 16.58
C ALA A 7 27.31 65.75 15.41
N ARG A 8 27.33 66.49 14.31
CA ARG A 8 26.55 66.16 13.09
C ARG A 8 27.04 64.88 12.40
N SER A 9 28.35 64.68 12.32
CA SER A 9 28.94 63.47 11.73
C SER A 9 28.57 62.21 12.52
N ARG A 10 28.63 62.27 13.86
CA ARG A 10 28.18 61.18 14.74
C ARG A 10 26.68 60.88 14.61
N ARG A 11 25.83 61.89 14.40
CA ARG A 11 24.38 61.71 14.20
C ARG A 11 24.08 60.97 12.89
N ARG A 12 24.72 61.38 11.78
CA ARG A 12 24.59 60.70 10.47
C ARG A 12 25.18 59.29 10.46
N SER A 13 26.27 59.06 11.20
CA SER A 13 26.87 57.73 11.35
C SER A 13 25.93 56.76 12.09
N ARG A 14 25.22 57.24 13.12
CA ARG A 14 24.20 56.46 13.85
C ARG A 14 22.96 56.15 13.01
N GLU A 15 22.51 57.09 12.19
CA GLU A 15 21.37 56.90 11.27
C GLU A 15 21.67 55.82 10.22
N ARG A 16 22.91 55.76 9.71
CA ARG A 16 23.33 54.72 8.76
C ARG A 16 23.41 53.33 9.39
N GLY A 17 23.88 53.22 10.63
CA GLY A 17 23.91 51.94 11.35
C GLY A 17 22.51 51.37 11.62
N ALA A 18 21.55 52.23 11.97
CA ALA A 18 20.16 51.82 12.19
C ALA A 18 19.48 51.33 10.91
N ALA A 19 19.69 52.00 9.78
CA ALA A 19 19.13 51.57 8.50
C ALA A 19 19.68 50.20 8.06
N VAL A 20 20.99 49.98 8.19
CA VAL A 20 21.63 48.69 7.87
C VAL A 20 21.10 47.58 8.79
N PHE A 21 20.92 47.87 10.08
CA PHE A 21 20.35 46.90 11.03
C PHE A 21 18.94 46.47 10.65
N ILE A 22 18.07 47.41 10.28
CA ILE A 22 16.70 47.11 9.85
C ILE A 22 16.71 46.25 8.57
N VAL A 23 17.55 46.60 7.59
CA VAL A 23 17.64 45.82 6.33
C VAL A 23 18.10 44.39 6.60
N VAL A 24 19.14 44.19 7.42
CA VAL A 24 19.61 42.85 7.79
C VAL A 24 18.52 42.08 8.54
N LEU A 25 17.82 42.72 9.47
CA LEU A 25 16.70 42.11 10.20
C LEU A 25 15.56 41.68 9.26
N VAL A 26 15.22 42.49 8.26
CA VAL A 26 14.21 42.13 7.26
C VAL A 26 14.69 40.97 6.40
N ILE A 27 15.94 40.99 5.94
CA ILE A 27 16.51 39.90 5.14
C ILE A 27 16.53 38.59 5.94
N THR A 28 16.94 38.62 7.21
CA THR A 28 16.95 37.40 8.04
C THR A 28 15.55 36.88 8.31
N MET A 29 14.57 37.75 8.58
CA MET A 29 13.17 37.33 8.73
C MET A 29 12.61 36.71 7.45
N LEU A 30 12.84 37.35 6.29
CA LEU A 30 12.40 36.81 5.00
C LEU A 30 13.08 35.47 4.68
N THR A 31 14.36 35.32 5.02
CA THR A 31 15.10 34.07 4.82
C THR A 31 14.57 32.96 5.73
N ALA A 32 14.29 33.25 7.00
CA ALA A 32 13.71 32.31 7.94
C ALA A 32 12.34 31.81 7.48
N ILE A 33 11.48 32.72 6.98
CA ILE A 33 10.17 32.37 6.41
C ILE A 33 10.34 31.51 5.16
N GLY A 34 11.27 31.86 4.27
CA GLY A 34 11.56 31.09 3.06
C GLY A 34 12.03 29.65 3.37
N LEU A 35 12.93 29.49 4.35
CA LEU A 35 13.39 28.18 4.79
C LEU A 35 12.27 27.35 5.43
N PHE A 36 11.44 27.97 6.27
CA PHE A 36 10.29 27.29 6.87
C PHE A 36 9.29 26.83 5.79
N ALA A 37 8.98 27.70 4.82
CA ALA A 37 8.08 27.37 3.72
C ALA A 37 8.63 26.23 2.85
N ALA A 38 9.92 26.25 2.52
CA ALA A 38 10.57 25.17 1.76
C ALA A 38 10.55 23.84 2.52
N HIS A 39 10.79 23.87 3.83
CA HIS A 39 10.70 22.68 4.69
C HIS A 39 9.27 22.13 4.74
N ALA A 40 8.26 22.99 4.94
CA ALA A 40 6.85 22.60 4.96
C ALA A 40 6.39 22.00 3.62
N ALA A 41 6.80 22.60 2.50
CA ALA A 41 6.51 22.08 1.17
C ALA A 41 7.15 20.70 0.93
N THR A 42 8.39 20.51 1.39
CA THR A 42 9.10 19.22 1.31
C THR A 42 8.36 18.15 2.11
N LEU A 43 7.99 18.45 3.36
CA LEU A 43 7.25 17.52 4.20
C LEU A 43 5.89 17.16 3.61
N SER A 44 5.16 18.15 3.09
CA SER A 44 3.88 17.92 2.41
C SER A 44 4.06 17.02 1.19
N THR A 45 5.12 17.22 0.41
CA THR A 45 5.40 16.38 -0.77
C THR A 45 5.70 14.93 -0.36
N ILE A 46 6.49 14.74 0.69
CA ILE A 46 6.79 13.40 1.24
C ILE A 46 5.51 12.73 1.73
N ALA A 47 4.69 13.45 2.51
CA ALA A 47 3.42 12.94 3.02
C ALA A 47 2.45 12.53 1.90
N SER A 48 2.30 13.37 0.87
CA SER A 48 1.50 13.04 -0.31
C SER A 48 2.04 11.82 -1.06
N GLY A 49 3.37 11.66 -1.10
CA GLY A 49 4.02 10.48 -1.67
C GLY A 49 3.68 9.19 -0.91
N HIS A 50 3.69 9.23 0.43
CA HIS A 50 3.27 8.08 1.25
C HIS A 50 1.79 7.74 1.07
N ALA A 51 0.91 8.76 1.03
CA ALA A 51 -0.52 8.55 0.82
C ALA A 51 -0.80 7.85 -0.53
N ARG A 52 -0.15 8.29 -1.62
CA ARG A 52 -0.28 7.64 -2.93
C ARG A 52 0.14 6.18 -2.90
N ARG A 53 1.27 5.87 -2.25
CA ARG A 53 1.77 4.49 -2.13
C ARG A 53 0.81 3.61 -1.34
N MET A 54 0.27 4.10 -0.23
CA MET A 54 -0.72 3.38 0.56
C MET A 54 -1.97 3.06 -0.28
N THR A 55 -2.56 4.05 -0.94
CA THR A 55 -3.73 3.84 -1.82
C THR A 55 -3.45 2.83 -2.93
N GLN A 56 -2.28 2.89 -3.56
CA GLN A 56 -1.91 1.93 -4.60
C GLN A 56 -1.72 0.51 -4.06
N THR A 57 -1.10 0.38 -2.89
CA THR A 57 -0.91 -0.92 -2.21
C THR A 57 -2.25 -1.52 -1.81
N HIS A 58 -3.17 -0.67 -1.35
CA HIS A 58 -4.53 -1.05 -1.01
C HIS A 58 -5.29 -1.60 -2.22
N TYR A 59 -5.33 -0.87 -3.34
CA TYR A 59 -5.97 -1.38 -4.56
C TYR A 59 -5.35 -2.67 -5.07
N LEU A 60 -4.01 -2.79 -5.01
CA LEU A 60 -3.35 -4.03 -5.39
C LEU A 60 -3.76 -5.20 -4.49
N ALA A 61 -3.88 -4.97 -3.19
CA ALA A 61 -4.34 -5.99 -2.25
C ALA A 61 -5.80 -6.39 -2.51
N GLU A 62 -6.69 -5.43 -2.81
CA GLU A 62 -8.08 -5.71 -3.17
C GLU A 62 -8.18 -6.55 -4.45
N TYR A 63 -7.45 -6.18 -5.51
CA TYR A 63 -7.44 -6.94 -6.76
C TYR A 63 -6.85 -8.34 -6.58
N ALA A 64 -5.76 -8.46 -5.81
CA ALA A 64 -5.17 -9.76 -5.53
C ALA A 64 -6.14 -10.66 -4.75
N MET A 65 -6.93 -10.10 -3.83
CA MET A 65 -7.94 -10.85 -3.08
C MET A 65 -9.14 -11.27 -3.95
N GLN A 66 -9.58 -10.41 -4.86
CA GLN A 66 -10.60 -10.77 -5.86
C GLN A 66 -10.10 -11.86 -6.81
N LEU A 67 -8.84 -11.78 -7.24
CA LEU A 67 -8.25 -12.81 -8.09
C LEU A 67 -8.11 -14.14 -7.33
N ALA A 68 -7.72 -14.11 -6.06
CA ALA A 68 -7.68 -15.32 -5.24
C ALA A 68 -9.06 -15.97 -5.12
N LEU A 69 -10.13 -15.18 -4.97
CA LEU A 69 -11.49 -15.70 -4.98
C LEU A 69 -11.86 -16.34 -6.32
N ALA A 70 -11.54 -15.67 -7.44
CA ALA A 70 -11.78 -16.21 -8.78
C ALA A 70 -11.01 -17.51 -9.03
N GLU A 71 -9.77 -17.61 -8.55
CA GLU A 71 -8.96 -18.82 -8.65
C GLU A 71 -9.56 -19.99 -7.84
N ILE A 72 -10.08 -19.71 -6.64
CA ILE A 72 -10.79 -20.72 -5.83
C ILE A 72 -12.00 -21.24 -6.59
N GLU A 73 -12.80 -20.36 -7.17
CA GLU A 73 -13.97 -20.76 -7.97
C GLU A 73 -13.57 -21.55 -9.21
N GLN A 74 -12.53 -21.12 -9.92
CA GLN A 74 -12.03 -21.80 -11.12
C GLN A 74 -11.51 -23.21 -10.81
N ARG A 75 -10.92 -23.44 -9.63
CA ARG A 75 -10.48 -24.76 -9.17
C ARG A 75 -11.61 -25.66 -8.65
N GLY A 76 -12.85 -25.16 -8.60
CA GLY A 76 -14.00 -25.90 -8.08
C GLY A 76 -14.11 -25.84 -6.55
N GLY A 77 -13.60 -24.78 -5.92
CA GLY A 77 -13.75 -24.51 -4.50
C GLY A 77 -12.57 -24.93 -3.63
N LEU A 78 -12.78 -24.97 -2.31
CA LEU A 78 -11.72 -25.28 -1.33
C LEU A 78 -11.11 -26.68 -1.49
N ASN A 79 -11.87 -27.62 -2.06
CA ASN A 79 -11.42 -28.98 -2.32
C ASN A 79 -10.68 -29.12 -3.67
N GLY A 80 -10.54 -28.04 -4.43
CA GLY A 80 -9.93 -27.98 -5.77
C GLY A 80 -8.41 -28.11 -5.83
N GLY A 81 -7.76 -28.66 -4.80
CA GLY A 81 -6.30 -28.83 -4.76
C GLY A 81 -5.53 -27.56 -4.37
N LEU A 82 -6.12 -26.71 -3.53
CA LEU A 82 -5.43 -25.60 -2.89
C LEU A 82 -4.36 -26.11 -1.92
N ALA A 83 -3.24 -25.38 -1.82
CA ALA A 83 -2.21 -25.70 -0.85
C ALA A 83 -2.78 -25.58 0.57
N THR A 84 -2.45 -26.53 1.43
CA THR A 84 -2.80 -26.48 2.85
C THR A 84 -1.60 -26.00 3.65
N GLY A 85 -1.78 -24.96 4.46
CA GLY A 85 -0.78 -24.45 5.39
C GLY A 85 -0.94 -25.03 6.79
N GLU A 86 0.15 -25.02 7.55
CA GLU A 86 0.17 -25.22 9.01
C GLU A 86 0.54 -23.86 9.67
N ASN A 87 -0.13 -23.50 10.77
CA ASN A 87 0.08 -22.24 11.52
C ASN A 87 -0.31 -20.93 10.79
N CYS A 88 -1.47 -20.89 10.14
CA CYS A 88 -1.99 -19.64 9.60
C CYS A 88 -2.28 -18.59 10.69
N LEU A 89 -2.22 -17.31 10.32
CA LEU A 89 -2.33 -16.13 11.20
C LEU A 89 -3.67 -16.02 11.97
N GLY A 90 -4.64 -16.91 11.71
CA GLY A 90 -5.95 -16.93 12.35
C GLY A 90 -6.49 -18.29 12.79
N ALA A 91 -5.82 -19.41 12.55
CA ALA A 91 -6.36 -20.73 12.89
C ALA A 91 -5.30 -21.74 13.38
N PRO A 92 -5.62 -22.54 14.42
CA PRO A 92 -4.67 -23.47 15.03
C PRO A 92 -4.42 -24.77 14.25
N ASP A 93 -5.34 -25.17 13.35
CA ASP A 93 -5.32 -26.53 12.80
C ASP A 93 -4.95 -26.59 11.31
N THR A 94 -5.88 -26.26 10.41
CA THR A 94 -5.70 -26.37 8.96
C THR A 94 -6.24 -25.13 8.27
N CYS A 95 -5.48 -24.64 7.31
CA CYS A 95 -5.86 -23.51 6.48
C CYS A 95 -5.50 -23.78 5.03
N TRP A 96 -6.18 -23.10 4.12
CA TRP A 96 -5.83 -23.12 2.70
C TRP A 96 -5.09 -21.84 2.37
N THR A 97 -4.03 -21.94 1.58
CA THR A 97 -3.21 -20.80 1.19
C THR A 97 -3.17 -20.64 -0.31
N ILE A 98 -3.14 -19.38 -0.75
CA ILE A 98 -2.87 -18.99 -2.13
C ILE A 98 -1.80 -17.91 -2.08
N ASN A 99 -0.69 -18.16 -2.75
CA ASN A 99 0.42 -17.21 -2.82
C ASN A 99 0.48 -16.50 -4.18
N SER A 100 1.22 -15.40 -4.23
CA SER A 100 1.45 -14.59 -5.42
C SER A 100 2.02 -15.38 -6.60
N ARG A 101 2.86 -16.39 -6.34
CA ARG A 101 3.45 -17.24 -7.38
C ARG A 101 2.40 -18.12 -8.07
N GLU A 102 1.48 -18.70 -7.29
CA GLU A 102 0.36 -19.46 -7.84
C GLU A 102 -0.58 -18.56 -8.65
N LEU A 103 -0.89 -17.37 -8.13
CA LEU A 103 -1.72 -16.40 -8.86
C LEU A 103 -1.07 -15.93 -10.17
N GLN A 104 0.23 -15.67 -10.17
CA GLN A 104 0.98 -15.30 -11.38
C GLN A 104 1.04 -16.43 -12.40
N GLN A 105 1.06 -17.69 -11.96
CA GLN A 105 1.02 -18.84 -12.87
C GLN A 105 -0.36 -19.03 -13.50
N SER A 106 -1.43 -18.71 -12.77
CA SER A 106 -2.81 -18.82 -13.26
C SER A 106 -3.26 -17.60 -14.07
N ALA A 107 -2.62 -16.44 -13.90
CA ALA A 107 -2.94 -15.23 -14.64
C ALA A 107 -2.48 -15.33 -16.11
N ALA A 108 -3.36 -14.94 -17.04
CA ALA A 108 -3.04 -14.90 -18.47
C ALA A 108 -2.12 -13.72 -18.85
N GLU A 109 -2.07 -12.70 -17.99
CA GLU A 109 -1.29 -11.47 -18.15
C GLU A 109 -0.55 -11.17 -16.85
N ASP A 110 0.51 -10.35 -16.93
CA ASP A 110 1.17 -9.86 -15.74
C ASP A 110 0.18 -9.07 -14.88
N LEU A 111 0.01 -9.51 -13.63
CA LEU A 111 -0.88 -8.90 -12.63
C LEU A 111 -0.62 -7.40 -12.38
N LEU A 112 0.57 -6.93 -12.73
CA LEU A 112 0.92 -5.52 -12.73
C LEU A 112 1.41 -5.12 -14.11
N GLU A 113 0.71 -4.17 -14.72
CA GLU A 113 1.27 -3.44 -15.85
C GLU A 113 2.33 -2.47 -15.30
N LEU A 114 3.59 -2.90 -15.40
CA LEU A 114 4.73 -2.07 -15.04
C LEU A 114 4.92 -0.99 -16.10
N ASP A 115 5.30 0.19 -15.63
CA ASP A 115 5.24 1.42 -16.40
C ASP A 115 6.13 1.40 -17.65
N ALA A 116 5.57 1.75 -18.80
CA ALA A 116 6.35 2.12 -19.97
C ALA A 116 7.02 3.48 -19.71
N PRO A 117 8.32 3.66 -20.01
CA PRO A 117 9.03 4.88 -19.68
C PRO A 117 8.38 6.10 -20.36
N GLY A 118 7.82 7.02 -19.55
CA GLY A 118 7.33 8.33 -20.03
C GLY A 118 5.86 8.65 -19.77
N VAL A 119 5.09 7.77 -19.11
CA VAL A 119 3.67 8.03 -18.79
C VAL A 119 3.54 8.74 -17.44
N PRO A 120 3.05 10.00 -17.40
CA PRO A 120 2.82 10.70 -16.13
C PRO A 120 1.60 10.09 -15.43
N GLY A 121 1.81 9.40 -14.31
CA GLY A 121 0.71 8.84 -13.51
C GLY A 121 0.97 7.49 -12.85
N SER A 122 2.08 6.83 -13.18
CA SER A 122 2.41 5.53 -12.61
C SER A 122 2.84 5.60 -11.14
N LEU A 123 3.04 4.42 -10.55
CA LEU A 123 3.51 4.19 -9.17
C LEU A 123 4.82 4.93 -8.81
N GLY A 124 5.40 5.70 -9.73
CA GLY A 124 6.60 6.52 -9.52
C GLY A 124 7.87 5.68 -9.37
N ARG A 125 7.76 4.36 -9.52
CA ARG A 125 8.86 3.41 -9.48
C ARG A 125 8.69 2.41 -10.62
N LYS A 126 9.73 2.38 -11.45
CA LYS A 126 9.89 1.46 -12.58
C LYS A 126 9.99 -0.01 -12.12
N ASP A 127 10.44 -0.23 -10.88
CA ASP A 127 10.76 -1.57 -10.37
C ASP A 127 10.15 -1.73 -8.95
N VAL A 128 8.91 -2.24 -8.88
CA VAL A 128 8.23 -2.59 -7.63
C VAL A 128 8.02 -4.10 -7.62
N ARG A 129 8.53 -4.77 -6.59
CA ARG A 129 8.18 -6.15 -6.29
C ARG A 129 7.09 -6.18 -5.23
N TRP A 130 6.29 -7.22 -5.31
CA TRP A 130 5.21 -7.45 -4.38
C TRP A 130 5.10 -8.94 -4.11
N THR A 131 4.63 -9.27 -2.92
CA THR A 131 4.13 -10.59 -2.61
C THR A 131 2.78 -10.44 -1.95
N PHE A 132 1.92 -11.41 -2.22
CA PHE A 132 0.59 -11.51 -1.69
C PHE A 132 0.37 -12.93 -1.24
N GLU A 133 -0.26 -13.08 -0.09
CA GLU A 133 -0.63 -14.36 0.47
C GLU A 133 -2.04 -14.24 1.01
N VAL A 134 -2.92 -15.15 0.58
CA VAL A 134 -4.27 -15.31 1.13
C VAL A 134 -4.29 -16.58 1.93
N GLU A 135 -4.70 -16.45 3.17
CA GLU A 135 -4.99 -17.55 4.06
C GLU A 135 -6.49 -17.65 4.25
N MET A 136 -7.03 -18.86 4.13
CA MET A 136 -8.43 -19.17 4.38
C MET A 136 -8.54 -20.05 5.61
N THR A 137 -9.36 -19.61 6.55
CA THR A 137 -9.62 -20.29 7.82
C THR A 137 -11.12 -20.45 8.05
N ASP A 138 -11.46 -21.16 9.13
CA ASP A 138 -12.84 -21.23 9.65
C ASP A 138 -13.87 -21.70 8.62
N ARG A 139 -13.60 -22.85 7.97
CA ARG A 139 -14.55 -23.50 7.07
C ARG A 139 -15.80 -23.92 7.84
N ILE A 140 -16.91 -23.23 7.59
CA ILE A 140 -18.24 -23.57 8.14
C ILE A 140 -19.08 -24.19 7.03
N GLN A 141 -19.62 -25.39 7.30
CA GLN A 141 -20.56 -26.11 6.44
C GLN A 141 -21.86 -26.44 7.19
N PRO A 142 -23.05 -26.17 6.60
CA PRO A 142 -23.26 -25.42 5.35
C PRO A 142 -22.92 -23.93 5.51
N ALA A 143 -22.72 -23.23 4.39
CA ALA A 143 -22.52 -21.77 4.39
C ALA A 143 -23.62 -21.03 5.18
N LEU A 144 -23.22 -19.94 5.83
CA LEU A 144 -24.15 -19.10 6.59
C LEU A 144 -25.10 -18.35 5.63
N GLY A 145 -26.40 -18.64 5.74
CA GLY A 145 -27.44 -18.00 4.95
C GLY A 145 -28.02 -18.92 3.87
N ASN A 146 -28.98 -18.38 3.12
CA ASN A 146 -29.60 -19.10 1.99
C ASN A 146 -28.92 -18.64 0.70
N HIS A 147 -28.46 -19.60 -0.10
CA HIS A 147 -27.92 -19.34 -1.43
C HIS A 147 -28.91 -19.80 -2.49
N GLU A 148 -29.07 -19.02 -3.56
CA GLU A 148 -29.93 -19.42 -4.66
C GLU A 148 -29.38 -20.70 -5.32
N GLY A 149 -30.26 -21.64 -5.65
CA GLY A 149 -29.87 -22.93 -6.23
C GLY A 149 -29.48 -24.02 -5.24
N THR A 150 -29.37 -23.72 -3.93
CA THR A 150 -29.06 -24.73 -2.89
C THR A 150 -30.30 -25.26 -2.16
N SER A 151 -31.51 -24.86 -2.56
CA SER A 151 -32.75 -25.32 -1.94
C SER A 151 -33.08 -26.74 -2.40
N SER A 152 -33.18 -27.67 -1.45
CA SER A 152 -33.49 -29.09 -1.70
C SER A 152 -34.95 -29.36 -2.13
N THR A 153 -35.77 -28.32 -2.29
CA THR A 153 -37.21 -28.45 -2.58
C THR A 153 -37.58 -28.28 -4.06
N ASP A 154 -36.67 -27.83 -4.93
CA ASP A 154 -36.98 -27.51 -6.33
C ASP A 154 -36.38 -28.51 -7.32
N GLN A 155 -37.19 -28.96 -8.30
CA GLN A 155 -36.85 -30.00 -9.28
C GLN A 155 -35.79 -29.61 -10.33
N ALA A 156 -35.22 -28.39 -10.25
CA ALA A 156 -34.14 -27.90 -11.11
C ALA A 156 -32.81 -27.79 -10.34
N GLN A 157 -32.58 -28.74 -9.44
CA GLN A 157 -31.46 -28.73 -8.49
C GLN A 157 -30.11 -28.93 -9.19
N VAL A 158 -29.18 -28.02 -8.93
CA VAL A 158 -27.76 -28.26 -9.10
C VAL A 158 -27.22 -28.52 -7.69
N ASP A 159 -26.68 -29.72 -7.44
CA ASP A 159 -26.13 -30.11 -6.14
C ASP A 159 -24.80 -29.40 -5.93
N VAL A 160 -24.86 -28.17 -5.40
CA VAL A 160 -23.71 -27.31 -5.15
C VAL A 160 -23.63 -27.00 -3.66
N GLU A 161 -22.53 -27.38 -3.02
CA GLU A 161 -22.33 -27.15 -1.58
C GLU A 161 -21.43 -25.93 -1.36
N TYR A 162 -21.97 -24.89 -0.73
CA TYR A 162 -21.20 -23.71 -0.33
C TYR A 162 -20.71 -23.83 1.10
N CYS A 163 -19.53 -23.25 1.35
CA CYS A 163 -18.95 -23.01 2.66
C CYS A 163 -18.79 -21.54 2.93
N THR A 164 -18.87 -21.16 4.20
CA THR A 164 -18.35 -19.87 4.64
C THR A 164 -16.92 -20.04 5.10
N VAL A 165 -16.01 -19.16 4.66
CA VAL A 165 -14.62 -19.10 5.11
C VAL A 165 -14.25 -17.67 5.51
N ALA A 166 -13.38 -17.55 6.50
CA ALA A 166 -12.67 -16.31 6.77
C ALA A 166 -11.42 -16.27 5.87
N MET A 167 -11.28 -15.21 5.08
CA MET A 167 -10.13 -14.99 4.21
C MET A 167 -9.31 -13.83 4.75
N ASN A 168 -8.01 -14.04 4.94
CA ASN A 168 -7.06 -13.03 5.36
C ASN A 168 -5.99 -12.90 4.28
N GLY A 169 -5.98 -11.77 3.58
CA GLY A 169 -4.99 -11.41 2.58
C GLY A 169 -3.92 -10.51 3.17
N ARG A 170 -2.65 -10.81 2.92
CA ARG A 170 -1.52 -9.95 3.27
C ARG A 170 -0.74 -9.60 2.01
N LEU A 171 -0.57 -8.31 1.77
CA LEU A 171 0.27 -7.80 0.69
C LEU A 171 1.46 -7.03 1.24
N VAL A 172 2.63 -7.31 0.71
CA VAL A 172 3.85 -6.55 0.99
C VAL A 172 4.41 -6.07 -0.35
N ALA A 173 4.63 -4.77 -0.48
CA ALA A 173 5.20 -4.15 -1.67
C ALA A 173 6.50 -3.43 -1.32
N TRP A 174 7.52 -3.59 -2.15
CA TRP A 174 8.85 -3.03 -1.92
C TRP A 174 9.55 -2.62 -3.22
N PRO A 175 10.46 -1.65 -3.17
CA PRO A 175 11.32 -1.34 -4.32
C PRO A 175 12.21 -2.53 -4.68
N ASP A 176 12.26 -2.90 -5.95
CA ASP A 176 13.23 -3.89 -6.42
C ASP A 176 14.64 -3.27 -6.45
N PRO A 177 15.62 -3.81 -5.71
CA PRO A 177 17.01 -3.34 -5.79
C PRO A 177 17.74 -3.77 -7.07
N GLY A 178 17.12 -4.55 -7.96
CA GLY A 178 17.70 -4.97 -9.25
C GLY A 178 18.78 -6.06 -9.15
N ASN A 179 19.07 -6.56 -7.95
CA ASN A 179 19.96 -7.70 -7.67
C ASN A 179 19.21 -8.77 -6.86
N PRO A 180 19.59 -10.06 -6.94
CA PRO A 180 18.91 -11.12 -6.22
C PRO A 180 19.25 -11.06 -4.73
N VAL A 181 18.59 -10.16 -4.00
CA VAL A 181 18.47 -10.22 -2.55
C VAL A 181 17.36 -11.23 -2.27
N GLY A 182 17.63 -12.24 -1.44
CA GLY A 182 16.66 -13.29 -1.10
C GLY A 182 15.37 -12.67 -0.55
N GLU A 183 14.21 -13.23 -0.90
CA GLU A 183 12.88 -12.69 -0.58
C GLU A 183 12.75 -12.30 0.91
N ASP A 184 13.38 -13.06 1.81
CA ASP A 184 13.37 -12.85 3.27
C ASP A 184 14.08 -11.58 3.74
N GLU A 185 15.17 -11.17 3.09
CA GLU A 185 15.95 -9.98 3.48
C GLU A 185 15.26 -8.69 2.98
N VAL A 186 14.40 -8.81 1.96
CA VAL A 186 13.69 -7.65 1.38
C VAL A 186 12.41 -7.29 2.15
N VAL A 187 11.79 -8.24 2.85
CA VAL A 187 10.63 -7.97 3.72
C VAL A 187 10.97 -7.00 4.86
N ALA A 188 12.21 -7.01 5.36
CA ALA A 188 12.70 -6.08 6.38
C ALA A 188 12.80 -4.62 5.90
N THR A 189 12.79 -4.39 4.58
CA THR A 189 12.77 -3.07 3.93
C THR A 189 11.49 -2.83 3.12
N ALA A 190 10.39 -3.47 3.54
CA ALA A 190 9.08 -3.27 2.92
C ALA A 190 8.72 -1.78 2.79
N GLY A 191 8.39 -1.35 1.57
CA GLY A 191 8.03 0.03 1.28
C GLY A 191 6.58 0.35 1.66
N SER A 192 5.70 -0.66 1.64
CA SER A 192 4.32 -0.61 2.09
C SER A 192 3.81 -2.02 2.42
N GLN A 193 2.91 -2.14 3.39
CA GLN A 193 2.22 -3.39 3.72
C GLN A 193 0.74 -3.10 3.89
N GLU A 194 -0.09 -4.01 3.40
CA GLU A 194 -1.54 -3.97 3.55
C GLU A 194 -2.04 -5.35 4.00
N ALA A 195 -3.06 -5.38 4.86
CA ALA A 195 -3.75 -6.60 5.24
C ALA A 195 -5.26 -6.39 5.10
N LEU A 196 -5.93 -7.33 4.47
CA LEU A 196 -7.36 -7.34 4.24
C LEU A 196 -7.96 -8.61 4.86
N SER A 197 -9.12 -8.48 5.46
CA SER A 197 -9.86 -9.63 6.01
C SER A 197 -11.31 -9.53 5.55
N LEU A 198 -11.85 -10.64 5.07
CA LEU A 198 -13.25 -10.74 4.65
C LEU A 198 -13.80 -12.13 4.94
N VAL A 199 -15.13 -12.23 4.94
CA VAL A 199 -15.83 -13.50 5.00
C VAL A 199 -16.40 -13.78 3.62
N ALA A 200 -16.05 -14.91 3.03
CA ALA A 200 -16.50 -15.31 1.69
C ALA A 200 -17.33 -16.58 1.76
N HIS A 201 -18.28 -16.67 0.81
CA HIS A 201 -19.00 -17.90 0.53
C HIS A 201 -18.37 -18.52 -0.71
N VAL A 202 -17.73 -19.68 -0.54
CA VAL A 202 -16.99 -20.37 -1.61
C VAL A 202 -17.55 -21.76 -1.81
N LEU A 203 -17.36 -22.29 -3.01
CA LEU A 203 -17.66 -23.68 -3.29
C LEU A 203 -16.84 -24.60 -2.40
N CYS A 204 -17.48 -25.65 -1.93
CA CYS A 204 -16.84 -26.71 -1.18
C CYS A 204 -16.90 -28.05 -1.89
N ARG A 205 -17.88 -28.26 -2.78
CA ARG A 205 -18.00 -29.48 -3.57
C ARG A 205 -18.76 -29.22 -4.86
#